data_AF-A0A498G3T0-F1
#
_entry.id   AF-A0A498G3T0-F1
#
_cell.length_a   1.000
_cell.length_b   1.000
_cell.length_c   1.000
_cell.angle_alpha   90.00
_cell.angle_beta   90.00
_cell.angle_gamma   90.00
#
_symmetry.space_group_name_H-M   'P 1'
#
loop_
_entity.id
_entity.type
_entity.pdbx_description
1 polymer ?
#
loop_
_entity_poly.entity_id
_entity_poly.type
_entity_poly.pdbx_seq_one_letter_code
_entity_poly.pdbx_strand_id
1 'polypeptide(L)'
;MSKSTRVTEKGQATIPKDLREKYDLEPGDEVVWMDTDEGIVVKKRTNTGGRGMLLPEDTPEEKRQEIAEELKQRVRERRDRNYEEA
;
A
#
# COMPACT_ATOMS: atom_id res chain seq x y z
N MET A 1 14.56 13.14 -6.03
CA MET A 1 15.79 12.37 -6.36
C MET A 1 15.39 11.18 -7.23
N SER A 2 15.91 11.04 -8.46
CA SER A 2 15.64 9.87 -9.29
C SER A 2 16.61 8.72 -8.95
N LYS A 3 16.10 7.48 -8.94
CA LYS A 3 16.89 6.25 -8.81
C LYS A 3 16.57 5.37 -10.00
N SER A 4 17.59 4.82 -10.65
CA SER A 4 17.42 3.87 -11.76
C SER A 4 17.81 2.46 -11.31
N THR A 5 16.99 1.47 -11.63
CA THR A 5 17.35 0.05 -11.50
C THR A 5 17.23 -0.63 -12.86
N ARG A 6 18.04 -1.67 -13.08
CA ARG A 6 18.01 -2.43 -14.33
C ARG A 6 16.98 -3.55 -14.20
N VAL A 7 16.15 -3.69 -15.24
CA VAL A 7 15.23 -4.82 -15.36
C VAL A 7 16.04 -6.08 -15.66
N THR A 8 15.79 -7.16 -14.93
CA THR A 8 16.43 -8.46 -15.15
C THR A 8 15.90 -9.12 -16.43
N GLU A 9 16.54 -10.18 -16.91
CA GLU A 9 16.07 -10.95 -18.08
C GLU A 9 14.63 -11.46 -17.94
N LYS A 10 14.18 -11.70 -16.70
CA LYS A 10 12.82 -12.15 -16.38
C LYS A 10 11.81 -11.00 -16.24
N GLY A 11 12.20 -9.76 -16.54
CA GLY A 11 11.32 -8.60 -16.42
C GLY A 11 11.16 -8.07 -14.99
N GLN A 12 12.01 -8.48 -14.03
CA GLN A 12 11.90 -8.03 -12.64
C GLN A 12 12.74 -6.76 -12.41
N ALA A 13 12.21 -5.82 -11.62
CA ALA A 13 12.95 -4.66 -11.14
C ALA A 13 13.00 -4.68 -9.61
N THR A 14 14.16 -4.38 -9.04
CA THR A 14 14.31 -4.27 -7.59
C THR A 14 13.92 -2.88 -7.12
N ILE A 15 13.18 -2.81 -6.02
CA ILE A 15 12.82 -1.55 -5.37
C ILE A 15 13.96 -1.11 -4.43
N PRO A 16 14.55 0.09 -4.63
CA PRO A 16 15.56 0.65 -3.73
C PRO A 16 15.12 0.61 -2.26
N LYS A 17 16.07 0.37 -1.35
CA LYS A 17 15.80 0.23 0.09
C LYS A 17 15.04 1.44 0.66
N ASP A 18 15.51 2.65 0.36
CA ASP A 18 14.90 3.89 0.86
C ASP A 18 13.42 4.03 0.45
N LEU A 19 13.06 3.57 -0.76
CA LEU A 19 11.67 3.58 -1.23
C LEU A 19 10.85 2.48 -0.56
N ARG A 20 11.44 1.30 -0.30
CA ARG A 20 10.77 0.24 0.47
C ARG A 20 10.43 0.71 1.87
N GLU A 21 11.37 1.38 2.54
CA GLU A 21 11.16 1.92 3.89
C GLU A 21 10.16 3.07 3.89
N LYS A 22 10.27 4.03 2.94
CA LYS A 22 9.32 5.15 2.82
C LYS A 22 7.88 4.68 2.61
N TYR A 23 7.69 3.65 1.79
CA TYR A 23 6.36 3.14 1.43
C TYR A 23 5.93 1.88 2.20
N ASP A 24 6.70 1.48 3.22
CA ASP A 24 6.39 0.34 4.08
C ASP A 24 6.15 -0.95 3.26
N LEU A 25 7.03 -1.23 2.29
CA LEU A 25 6.95 -2.38 1.38
C LEU A 25 7.82 -3.54 1.91
N GLU A 26 7.15 -4.62 2.31
CA GLU A 26 7.76 -5.82 2.87
C GLU A 26 7.72 -6.99 1.86
N PRO A 27 8.62 -7.98 1.98
CA PRO A 27 8.53 -9.20 1.19
C PRO A 27 7.17 -9.89 1.37
N GLY A 28 6.47 -10.17 0.26
CA GLY A 28 5.13 -10.75 0.28
C GLY A 28 4.00 -9.72 0.12
N ASP A 29 4.29 -8.42 0.21
CA ASP A 29 3.33 -7.39 -0.15
C ASP A 29 2.98 -7.46 -1.63
N GLU A 30 1.69 -7.35 -1.93
CA GLU A 30 1.19 -7.21 -3.29
C GLU A 30 1.23 -5.75 -3.74
N VAL A 31 1.45 -5.54 -5.04
CA VAL A 31 1.41 -4.23 -5.67
C VAL A 31 0.47 -4.23 -6.87
N VAL A 32 -0.12 -3.08 -7.16
CA VAL A 32 -0.97 -2.82 -8.30
C VAL A 32 -0.19 -1.99 -9.31
N TRP A 33 -0.21 -2.44 -10.56
CA TRP A 33 0.38 -1.75 -11.69
C TRP A 33 -0.72 -0.99 -12.42
N MET A 34 -0.49 0.29 -12.71
CA MET A 34 -1.42 1.15 -13.44
C MET A 34 -0.70 1.72 -14.65
N ASP A 35 -1.31 1.56 -15.83
CA ASP A 35 -0.88 2.20 -17.06
C ASP A 35 -1.47 3.61 -17.11
N THR A 36 -0.63 4.61 -17.33
CA THR A 36 -1.00 6.03 -17.35
C THR A 36 -0.29 6.73 -18.50
N ASP A 37 -0.76 7.91 -18.90
CA ASP A 37 -0.18 8.65 -20.02
C ASP A 37 1.29 9.07 -19.81
N GLU A 38 1.73 9.15 -18.54
CA GLU A 38 3.11 9.48 -18.16
C GLU A 38 3.99 8.24 -17.94
N GLY A 39 3.41 7.04 -18.05
CA GLY A 39 4.08 5.76 -17.84
C GLY A 39 3.41 4.89 -16.78
N ILE A 40 4.18 3.96 -16.21
CA ILE A 40 3.64 2.94 -15.31
C ILE A 40 3.77 3.40 -13.85
N VAL A 41 2.66 3.37 -13.11
CA VAL A 41 2.63 3.65 -11.68
C VAL A 41 2.45 2.35 -10.88
N VAL A 42 3.27 2.15 -9.86
CA VAL A 42 3.21 0.99 -8.95
C VAL A 42 2.74 1.46 -7.57
N LYS A 43 1.68 0.84 -7.04
CA LYS A 43 1.12 1.18 -5.72
C LYS A 43 1.01 -0.07 -4.84
N LYS A 44 1.30 0.03 -3.55
CA LYS A 44 1.04 -1.05 -2.57
C LYS A 44 -0.46 -1.40 -2.58
N ARG A 45 -0.80 -2.68 -2.71
CA ARG A 45 -2.18 -3.16 -2.63
C ARG A 45 -2.62 -3.13 -1.17
N THR A 46 -3.50 -2.19 -0.83
CA THR A 46 -4.12 -2.17 0.50
C THR A 46 -5.29 -3.15 0.53
N ASN A 47 -5.05 -4.36 1.04
CA ASN A 47 -6.12 -5.32 1.27
C ASN A 47 -6.94 -4.89 2.50
N THR A 48 -7.85 -3.94 2.30
CA THR A 48 -8.71 -3.38 3.36
C THR A 48 -9.85 -4.32 3.77
N GLY A 49 -9.99 -5.48 3.11
CA GLY A 49 -10.99 -6.49 3.45
C GLY A 49 -10.70 -7.29 4.73
N GLY A 50 -9.44 -7.47 5.10
CA GLY A 50 -9.06 -8.36 6.23
C GLY A 50 -9.07 -7.71 7.62
N ARG A 51 -9.20 -6.38 7.75
CA ARG A 51 -9.03 -5.70 9.04
C ARG A 51 -10.28 -5.71 9.93
N GLY A 52 -11.46 -6.01 9.37
CA GLY A 52 -12.66 -6.31 10.16
C GLY A 52 -12.58 -7.62 10.97
N MET A 53 -11.62 -8.50 10.65
CA MET A 53 -11.38 -9.78 11.34
C MET A 53 -10.44 -9.67 12.56
N LEU A 54 -9.84 -8.51 12.83
CA LEU A 54 -8.97 -8.31 14.01
C LEU A 54 -9.74 -7.91 15.26
N LEU A 55 -11.07 -7.83 15.17
CA LEU A 55 -11.94 -7.45 16.28
C LEU A 55 -12.52 -8.71 16.93
N PRO A 56 -12.56 -8.78 18.28
CA PRO A 56 -13.17 -9.88 19.01
C PRO A 56 -14.55 -10.25 18.44
N GLU A 57 -14.87 -11.54 18.40
CA GLU A 57 -16.15 -12.06 17.89
C GLU A 57 -17.36 -11.36 18.54
N ASP A 58 -17.23 -10.96 19.81
CA ASP A 58 -18.27 -10.25 20.58
C ASP A 58 -18.45 -8.77 20.21
N THR A 59 -17.70 -8.24 19.24
CA THR A 59 -17.83 -6.84 18.80
C THR A 59 -19.10 -6.68 17.95
N PRO A 60 -20.04 -5.79 18.33
CA PRO A 60 -21.22 -5.51 17.53
C PRO A 60 -20.86 -5.11 16.10
N GLU A 61 -21.64 -5.59 15.12
CA GLU A 61 -21.37 -5.41 13.69
C GLU A 61 -21.26 -3.92 13.30
N GLU A 62 -22.09 -3.06 13.87
CA GLU A 62 -22.04 -1.60 13.64
C GLU A 62 -20.69 -1.01 14.06
N LYS A 63 -20.17 -1.43 15.21
CA LYS A 63 -18.87 -0.99 15.74
C LYS A 63 -17.71 -1.58 14.93
N ARG A 64 -17.89 -2.79 14.39
CA ARG A 64 -16.92 -3.42 13.48
C ARG A 64 -16.80 -2.64 12.17
N GLN A 65 -17.93 -2.20 11.62
CA GLN A 65 -17.98 -1.38 10.41
C GLN A 65 -17.38 0.01 10.64
N GLU A 66 -17.72 0.66 11.75
CA GLU A 66 -17.15 1.96 12.14
C GLU A 66 -15.62 1.91 12.24
N ILE A 67 -15.07 0.93 12.97
CA ILE A 67 -13.63 0.75 13.12
C ILE A 67 -12.96 0.39 11.79
N ALA A 68 -13.61 -0.42 10.94
CA ALA A 68 -13.09 -0.76 9.63
C ALA A 68 -13.00 0.48 8.73
N GLU A 69 -14.00 1.36 8.74
CA GLU A 69 -13.99 2.61 7.99
C GLU A 69 -12.97 3.61 8.55
N GLU A 70 -12.87 3.74 9.87
CA GLU A 70 -11.85 4.59 10.51
C GLU A 70 -10.42 4.12 10.15
N LEU A 71 -10.17 2.81 10.22
CA LEU A 71 -8.88 2.23 9.83
C LEU A 71 -8.60 2.41 8.34
N LYS A 72 -9.61 2.28 7.47
CA LYS A 72 -9.50 2.58 6.03
C LYS A 72 -9.12 4.05 5.81
N GLN A 73 -9.77 4.97 6.52
CA GLN A 73 -9.53 6.39 6.39
C GLN A 73 -8.13 6.77 6.89
N ARG A 74 -7.71 6.25 8.04
CA ARG A 74 -6.36 6.47 8.58
C ARG A 74 -5.25 5.96 7.66
N VAL A 75 -5.49 4.83 6.97
CA VAL A 75 -4.58 4.29 5.96
C VAL A 75 -4.52 5.21 4.73
N ARG A 76 -5.66 5.73 4.27
CA ARG A 76 -5.70 6.70 3.16
C ARG A 76 -4.93 7.98 3.52
N GLU A 77 -5.14 8.53 4.71
CA GLU A 77 -4.44 9.73 5.17
C GLU A 77 -2.93 9.51 5.31
N ARG A 78 -2.50 8.36 5.86
CA ARG A 78 -1.07 8.01 5.92
C ARG A 78 -0.48 7.86 4.53
N ARG A 79 -1.24 7.27 3.59
CA ARG A 79 -0.83 7.16 2.19
C ARG A 79 -0.61 8.55 1.60
N ASP A 80 -1.60 9.44 1.69
CA ASP A 80 -1.55 10.74 1.02
C ASP A 80 -0.37 11.59 1.52
N ARG A 81 -0.10 11.58 2.83
CA ARG A 81 1.11 12.20 3.40
C ARG A 81 2.42 11.64 2.82
N ASN A 82 2.50 10.32 2.64
CA ASN A 82 3.71 9.70 2.07
C ASN A 82 3.94 10.09 0.59
N TYR A 83 2.89 10.46 -0.15
CA TYR A 83 2.99 10.92 -1.55
C TYR A 83 3.20 12.44 -1.67
N GLU A 84 2.72 13.25 -0.71
CA GLU A 84 2.92 14.71 -0.71
C GLU A 84 4.36 15.13 -0.33
N GLU A 85 5.08 14.33 0.45
CA GLU A 85 6.48 14.57 0.83
C GLU A 85 7.51 14.00 -0.18
N ALA A 86 7.15 13.79 -1.46
CA ALA A 86 7.98 13.14 -2.48
C ALA A 86 8.51 14.10 -3.56
#